data_AF-A0A1M6Z9S9-F1
#
_entry.id   AF-A0A1M6Z9S9-F1
#
_cell.length_a   1.000
_cell.length_b   1.000
_cell.length_c   1.000
_cell.angle_alpha   90.00
_cell.angle_beta   90.00
_cell.angle_gamma   90.00
#
_symmetry.space_group_name_H-M   'P 1'
#
loop_
_entity.id
_entity.type
_entity.pdbx_description
1 polymer ?
#
loop_
_entity_poly.entity_id
_entity_poly.type
_entity_poly.pdbx_seq_one_letter_code
_entity_poly.pdbx_strand_id
1 'polypeptide(L)'
;MADTKHDYRVKVFFQKVKGFFSKRLDLLFERAQKESFLYKKNWQKVNINAFVKKFASGAKGEISEDGRKIFYQSKHNNLRVVADVAGGYCRLEDTTKRGKERFLDINGNDARNYINSRGKKQGRNNAQFNAATHFKILKRKEM
;
A
#
# COMPACT_ATOMS: atom_id res chain seq x y z
N MET A 1 -10.49 -1.82 19.58
CA MET A 1 -9.53 -1.74 18.45
C MET A 1 -10.26 -1.21 17.23
N ALA A 2 -9.74 -0.18 16.54
CA ALA A 2 -10.40 0.36 15.36
C ALA A 2 -10.36 -0.65 14.19
N ASP A 3 -11.52 -0.95 13.58
CA ASP A 3 -11.61 -1.80 12.38
C ASP A 3 -11.03 -1.05 11.17
N THR A 4 -9.74 -1.20 10.94
CA THR A 4 -9.01 -0.53 9.85
C THR A 4 -9.55 -0.93 8.47
N LYS A 5 -10.06 -2.15 8.33
CA LYS A 5 -10.69 -2.61 7.10
C LYS A 5 -12.00 -1.88 6.85
N HIS A 6 -12.80 -1.65 7.87
CA HIS A 6 -14.00 -0.84 7.75
C HIS A 6 -13.64 0.60 7.37
N ASP A 7 -12.71 1.23 8.10
CA ASP A 7 -12.23 2.58 7.80
C ASP A 7 -11.75 2.73 6.34
N TYR A 8 -10.90 1.81 5.90
CA TYR A 8 -10.44 1.73 4.51
C TYR A 8 -11.60 1.66 3.53
N ARG A 9 -12.59 0.80 3.76
CA ARG A 9 -13.73 0.60 2.84
C ARG A 9 -14.61 1.84 2.74
N VAL A 10 -14.92 2.47 3.87
CA VAL A 10 -15.73 3.70 3.92
C VAL A 10 -15.04 4.81 3.13
N LYS A 11 -13.74 5.01 3.36
CA LYS A 11 -12.94 5.98 2.63
C LYS A 11 -12.85 5.68 1.14
N VAL A 12 -12.61 4.42 0.76
CA VAL A 12 -12.63 4.01 -0.65
C VAL A 12 -13.97 4.32 -1.31
N PHE A 13 -15.08 4.06 -0.64
CA PHE A 13 -16.40 4.36 -1.16
C PHE A 13 -16.56 5.87 -1.44
N PHE A 14 -16.31 6.71 -0.44
CA PHE A 14 -16.41 8.17 -0.61
C PHE A 14 -15.46 8.71 -1.68
N GLN A 15 -14.23 8.22 -1.74
CA GLN A 15 -13.27 8.67 -2.74
C GLN A 15 -13.66 8.24 -4.16
N LYS A 16 -14.25 7.06 -4.34
CA LYS A 16 -14.81 6.64 -5.64
C LYS A 16 -16.01 7.48 -6.06
N VAL A 17 -16.89 7.82 -5.11
CA VAL A 17 -18.01 8.75 -5.39
C VAL A 17 -17.46 10.12 -5.80
N LYS A 18 -16.46 10.66 -5.10
CA LYS A 18 -15.80 11.91 -5.51
C LYS A 18 -15.13 11.80 -6.89
N GLY A 19 -14.54 10.64 -7.19
CA GLY A 19 -13.95 10.35 -8.50
C GLY A 19 -14.95 10.49 -9.63
N PHE A 20 -16.16 9.96 -9.46
CA PHE A 20 -17.24 10.08 -10.44
C PHE A 20 -17.56 11.54 -10.83
N PHE A 21 -17.47 12.46 -9.86
CA PHE A 21 -17.71 13.89 -10.11
C PHE A 21 -16.44 14.69 -10.44
N SER A 22 -15.26 14.06 -10.42
CA SER A 22 -13.97 14.73 -10.61
C SER A 22 -13.14 14.00 -11.67
N LYS A 23 -13.12 14.56 -12.88
CA LYS A 23 -12.32 14.01 -14.01
C LYS A 23 -10.86 13.78 -13.65
N ARG A 24 -10.26 14.69 -12.85
CA ARG A 24 -8.87 14.54 -12.38
C ARG A 24 -8.69 13.32 -11.50
N LEU A 25 -9.56 13.12 -10.50
CA LEU A 25 -9.45 12.00 -9.57
C LEU A 25 -9.79 10.67 -10.26
N ASP A 26 -10.75 10.68 -11.18
CA ASP A 26 -11.10 9.51 -11.99
C ASP A 26 -9.92 9.04 -12.85
N LEU A 27 -9.25 9.97 -13.55
CA LEU A 27 -8.01 9.69 -14.28
C LEU A 27 -6.91 9.07 -13.40
N LEU A 28 -6.78 9.51 -12.14
CA LEU A 28 -5.84 8.94 -11.20
C LEU A 28 -6.22 7.50 -10.81
N PHE A 29 -7.52 7.22 -10.65
CA PHE A 29 -8.02 5.87 -10.37
C PHE A 29 -7.84 4.93 -11.55
N GLU A 30 -8.12 5.37 -12.77
CA GLU A 30 -7.88 4.57 -13.97
C GLU A 30 -6.40 4.16 -14.10
N ARG A 31 -5.48 5.12 -13.92
CA ARG A 31 -4.03 4.86 -13.93
C ARG A 31 -3.64 3.86 -12.86
N ALA A 32 -4.15 4.03 -11.63
CA ALA A 32 -3.90 3.10 -10.53
C ALA A 32 -4.41 1.68 -10.82
N GLN A 33 -5.59 1.56 -11.43
CA GLN A 33 -6.15 0.27 -11.82
C GLN A 33 -5.30 -0.40 -12.89
N LYS A 34 -4.88 0.33 -13.93
CA LYS A 34 -3.99 -0.17 -14.98
C LYS A 34 -2.66 -0.68 -14.39
N GLU A 35 -1.99 0.12 -13.56
CA GLU A 35 -0.77 -0.28 -12.86
C GLU A 35 -0.96 -1.54 -12.03
N SER A 36 -2.05 -1.61 -11.26
CA SER A 36 -2.33 -2.78 -10.43
C SER A 36 -2.61 -4.03 -11.25
N PHE A 37 -3.31 -3.90 -12.38
CA PHE A 37 -3.66 -5.04 -13.22
C PHE A 37 -2.43 -5.77 -13.76
N LEU A 38 -1.36 -5.01 -14.09
CA LEU A 38 -0.11 -5.55 -14.61
C LEU A 38 0.64 -6.43 -13.60
N TYR A 39 0.64 -6.06 -12.31
CA TYR A 39 1.51 -6.70 -11.31
C TYR A 39 0.78 -7.50 -10.23
N LYS A 40 -0.53 -7.30 -10.04
CA LYS A 40 -1.30 -7.86 -8.90
C LYS A 40 -1.27 -9.37 -8.73
N LYS A 41 -0.93 -10.12 -9.78
CA LYS A 41 -0.87 -11.59 -9.72
C LYS A 41 0.24 -12.07 -8.78
N ASN A 42 1.34 -11.30 -8.68
CA ASN A 42 2.53 -11.68 -7.91
C ASN A 42 2.59 -11.05 -6.52
N TRP A 43 1.53 -10.33 -6.12
CA TRP A 43 1.49 -9.63 -4.84
C TRP A 43 1.03 -10.56 -3.73
N GLN A 44 1.78 -10.56 -2.63
CA GLN A 44 1.37 -11.25 -1.41
C GLN A 44 0.08 -10.62 -0.87
N LYS A 45 -0.80 -11.44 -0.31
CA LYS A 45 -2.05 -10.98 0.31
C LYS A 45 -1.80 -10.61 1.77
N VAL A 46 -2.42 -9.53 2.24
CA VAL A 46 -2.34 -9.10 3.64
C VAL A 46 -3.71 -8.74 4.21
N ASN A 47 -3.89 -9.03 5.50
CA ASN A 47 -4.98 -8.49 6.28
C ASN A 47 -4.58 -7.07 6.74
N ILE A 48 -5.24 -6.03 6.21
CA ILE A 48 -4.90 -4.63 6.54
C ILE A 48 -5.07 -4.30 8.03
N ASN A 49 -5.97 -4.99 8.75
CA ASN A 49 -6.12 -4.82 10.20
C ASN A 49 -4.84 -5.24 10.92
N ALA A 50 -4.32 -6.43 10.58
CA ALA A 50 -3.08 -6.93 11.16
C ALA A 50 -1.87 -6.10 10.71
N PHE A 51 -1.84 -5.68 9.44
CA PHE A 51 -0.72 -4.92 8.87
C PHE A 51 -0.59 -3.52 9.51
N VAL A 52 -1.70 -2.80 9.65
CA VAL A 52 -1.71 -1.49 10.33
C VAL A 52 -1.45 -1.66 11.82
N LYS A 53 -2.02 -2.67 12.49
CA LYS A 53 -1.69 -2.96 13.89
C LYS A 53 -0.19 -3.20 14.11
N LYS A 54 0.48 -3.89 13.17
CA LYS A 54 1.92 -4.19 13.26
C LYS A 54 2.80 -2.96 13.06
N PHE A 55 2.51 -2.14 12.05
CA PHE A 55 3.46 -1.08 11.63
C PHE A 55 3.03 0.34 12.00
N ALA A 56 1.73 0.58 12.16
CA ALA A 56 1.14 1.90 12.45
C ALA A 56 -0.02 1.76 13.44
N SER A 57 0.26 1.15 14.61
CA SER A 57 -0.76 0.85 15.62
C SER A 57 -1.48 2.13 16.06
N GLY A 58 -2.82 2.07 16.11
CA GLY A 58 -3.66 3.20 16.49
C GLY A 58 -3.80 4.31 15.44
N ALA A 59 -3.17 4.18 14.28
CA ALA A 59 -3.30 5.14 13.18
C ALA A 59 -4.73 5.17 12.63
N LYS A 60 -5.22 6.36 12.31
CA LYS A 60 -6.45 6.57 11.54
C LYS A 60 -6.08 6.80 10.09
N GLY A 61 -6.95 6.37 9.16
CA GLY A 61 -6.74 6.65 7.75
C GLY A 61 -6.92 8.15 7.47
N GLU A 62 -5.97 8.72 6.74
CA GLU A 62 -6.01 10.09 6.22
C GLU A 62 -5.97 10.03 4.69
N ILE A 63 -6.84 10.78 4.02
CA ILE A 63 -6.87 10.83 2.56
C ILE A 63 -5.71 11.70 2.08
N SER A 64 -4.95 11.24 1.09
CA SER A 64 -3.92 12.07 0.46
C SER A 64 -4.53 13.29 -0.22
N GLU A 65 -3.75 14.36 -0.37
CA GLU A 65 -4.22 15.60 -1.02
C GLU A 65 -4.81 15.38 -2.42
N ASP A 66 -4.21 14.46 -3.19
CA ASP A 66 -4.68 14.09 -4.53
C ASP A 66 -5.87 13.12 -4.52
N GLY A 67 -6.31 12.66 -3.34
CA GLY A 67 -7.43 11.75 -3.13
C GLY A 67 -7.18 10.29 -3.52
N ARG A 68 -6.00 9.96 -4.04
CA ARG A 68 -5.68 8.62 -4.60
C ARG A 68 -5.34 7.58 -3.53
N LYS A 69 -4.80 8.01 -2.39
CA LYS A 69 -4.25 7.15 -1.35
C LYS A 69 -4.92 7.41 0.00
N ILE A 70 -4.81 6.41 0.87
CA ILE A 70 -5.16 6.48 2.28
C ILE A 70 -3.90 6.18 3.08
N PHE A 71 -3.51 7.10 3.94
CA PHE A 71 -2.33 7.04 4.78
C PHE A 71 -2.72 6.64 6.20
N TYR A 72 -2.06 5.61 6.72
CA TYR A 72 -2.11 5.26 8.14
C TYR A 72 -0.73 5.53 8.73
N GLN A 73 -0.56 6.73 9.26
CA GLN A 73 0.71 7.19 9.82
C GLN A 73 0.84 6.75 11.28
N SER A 74 1.93 6.08 11.62
CA SER A 74 2.25 5.79 13.01
C SER A 74 2.59 7.07 13.76
N LYS A 75 2.13 7.18 15.00
CA LYS A 75 2.53 8.27 15.92
C LYS A 75 3.84 7.98 16.67
N HIS A 76 4.30 6.73 16.63
CA HIS A 76 5.42 6.26 17.46
C HIS A 76 6.69 5.96 16.65
N ASN A 77 6.60 5.89 15.33
CA ASN A 77 7.71 5.62 14.44
C ASN A 77 7.51 6.31 13.09
N ASN A 78 8.53 6.23 12.23
CA ASN A 78 8.50 6.83 10.90
C ASN A 78 7.85 5.92 9.84
N LEU A 79 7.04 4.94 10.25
CA LEU A 79 6.39 4.02 9.33
C LEU A 79 4.96 4.45 9.02
N ARG A 80 4.58 4.24 7.76
CA ARG A 80 3.27 4.53 7.22
C ARG A 80 2.79 3.38 6.36
N VAL A 81 1.56 2.93 6.61
CA VAL A 81 0.87 2.07 5.64
C VAL A 81 0.14 2.95 4.64
N VAL A 82 0.45 2.76 3.36
CA VAL A 82 -0.17 3.50 2.25
C VAL A 82 -1.08 2.56 1.50
N ALA A 83 -2.39 2.79 1.55
CA ALA A 83 -3.38 2.02 0.79
C ALA A 83 -3.81 2.79 -0.47
N ASP A 84 -3.87 2.10 -1.62
CA ASP A 84 -4.40 2.66 -2.86
C ASP A 84 -5.91 2.46 -2.94
N VAL A 85 -6.64 3.54 -3.20
CA VAL A 85 -8.12 3.55 -3.25
C VAL A 85 -8.66 2.67 -4.38
N ALA A 86 -8.03 2.69 -5.55
CA ALA A 86 -8.54 2.06 -6.76
C ALA A 86 -7.89 0.71 -7.05
N GLY A 87 -6.59 0.57 -6.77
CA GLY A 87 -5.80 -0.63 -7.00
C GLY A 87 -6.00 -1.75 -5.96
N GLY A 88 -6.58 -1.44 -4.79
CA GLY A 88 -6.92 -2.46 -3.79
C GLY A 88 -5.72 -3.15 -3.14
N TYR A 89 -4.60 -2.43 -3.03
CA TYR A 89 -3.37 -2.90 -2.40
C TYR A 89 -2.88 -1.86 -1.38
N CYS A 90 -1.98 -2.27 -0.51
CA CYS A 90 -1.22 -1.36 0.35
C CYS A 90 0.28 -1.61 0.22
N ARG A 91 1.05 -0.65 0.71
CA ARG A 91 2.52 -0.67 0.79
C ARG A 91 2.93 -0.19 2.17
N LEU A 92 4.12 -0.59 2.60
CA LEU A 92 4.76 -0.05 3.79
C LEU A 92 5.81 0.96 3.37
N GLU A 93 5.76 2.13 3.97
CA GLU A 93 6.64 3.25 3.68
C GLU A 93 7.37 3.72 4.95
N ASP A 94 8.66 4.00 4.81
CA ASP A 94 9.49 4.74 5.76
C ASP A 94 9.53 6.21 5.36
N THR A 95 8.92 7.08 6.16
CA THR A 95 8.73 8.50 5.85
C THR A 95 10.02 9.32 5.98
N THR A 96 11.09 8.75 6.52
CA THR A 96 12.41 9.41 6.53
C THR A 96 13.13 9.34 5.18
N LYS A 97 12.70 8.41 4.32
CA LYS A 97 13.36 8.10 3.05
C LYS A 97 12.58 8.65 1.86
N ARG A 98 13.26 8.83 0.73
CA ARG A 98 12.65 9.32 -0.52
C ARG A 98 12.76 8.29 -1.64
N GLY A 99 12.12 8.53 -2.79
CA GLY A 99 12.24 7.65 -3.95
C GLY A 99 11.78 6.20 -3.72
N LYS A 100 12.55 5.22 -4.22
CA LYS A 100 12.19 3.79 -4.11
C LYS A 100 12.53 3.19 -2.74
N GLU A 101 13.58 3.65 -2.10
CA GLU A 101 14.10 3.12 -0.82
C GLU A 101 13.17 3.30 0.38
N ARG A 102 12.20 4.21 0.28
CA ARG A 102 11.15 4.35 1.28
C ARG A 102 10.24 3.13 1.37
N PHE A 103 10.12 2.34 0.32
CA PHE A 103 9.18 1.22 0.31
C PHE A 103 9.83 -0.05 0.81
N LEU A 104 9.22 -0.60 1.86
CA LEU A 104 9.73 -1.75 2.60
C LEU A 104 9.02 -3.04 2.18
N ASP A 105 9.64 -4.17 2.53
CA ASP A 105 9.02 -5.48 2.37
C ASP A 105 7.94 -5.74 3.46
N ILE A 106 7.34 -6.93 3.42
CA ILE A 106 6.26 -7.31 4.34
C ILE A 106 6.69 -7.34 5.83
N ASN A 107 8.00 -7.39 6.08
CA ASN A 107 8.59 -7.43 7.40
C ASN A 107 9.14 -6.09 7.85
N GLY A 108 9.15 -5.06 6.98
CA GLY A 108 9.71 -3.75 7.29
C GLY A 108 11.19 -3.61 6.94
N ASN A 109 11.73 -4.46 6.08
CA ASN A 109 13.14 -4.38 5.64
C ASN A 109 13.27 -3.71 4.26
N ASP A 110 14.50 -3.29 3.92
CA ASP A 110 14.82 -2.74 2.60
C ASP A 110 14.51 -3.78 1.50
N ALA A 111 13.56 -3.43 0.62
CA ALA A 111 13.10 -4.30 -0.45
C ALA A 111 13.85 -4.11 -1.78
N ARG A 112 14.89 -3.28 -1.87
CA ARG A 112 15.59 -3.01 -3.14
C ARG A 112 16.41 -4.19 -3.61
N ASN A 113 16.96 -4.99 -2.69
CA ASN A 113 17.89 -6.07 -3.01
C ASN A 113 17.45 -7.41 -2.42
N TYR A 114 17.76 -8.49 -3.13
CA TYR A 114 17.60 -9.86 -2.64
C TYR A 114 18.95 -10.56 -2.56
N ILE A 115 19.02 -11.64 -1.79
CA ILE A 115 20.17 -12.55 -1.78
C ILE A 115 19.93 -13.63 -2.85
N ASN A 116 20.81 -13.73 -3.82
CA ASN A 116 20.71 -14.74 -4.88
C ASN A 116 21.18 -16.12 -4.38
N SER A 117 21.04 -17.15 -5.23
CA SER A 117 21.45 -18.53 -4.90
C SER A 117 22.94 -18.70 -4.59
N ARG A 118 23.77 -17.70 -4.91
CA ARG A 118 25.22 -17.68 -4.61
C ARG A 118 25.54 -16.86 -3.36
N GLY A 119 24.55 -16.48 -2.56
CA GLY A 119 24.72 -15.68 -1.35
C GLY A 119 25.06 -14.20 -1.60
N LYS A 120 25.02 -13.73 -2.86
CA LYS A 120 25.36 -12.34 -3.20
C LYS A 120 24.12 -11.45 -3.23
N LYS A 121 24.29 -10.21 -2.78
CA LYS A 121 23.25 -9.16 -2.85
C LYS A 121 23.09 -8.70 -4.30
N GLN A 122 21.87 -8.78 -4.81
CA GLN A 122 21.52 -8.37 -6.17
C GLN A 122 20.30 -7.45 -6.16
N GLY A 123 20.34 -6.41 -6.99
CA GLY A 123 19.23 -5.48 -7.16
C GLY A 123 18.00 -6.16 -7.76
N ARG A 124 16.82 -5.85 -7.21
CA ARG A 124 15.54 -6.26 -7.79
C ARG A 124 15.24 -5.40 -9.02
N ASN A 125 14.80 -6.03 -10.11
CA ASN A 125 14.20 -5.30 -11.23
C ASN A 125 12.83 -4.70 -10.83
N ASN A 126 12.23 -3.89 -11.70
CA ASN A 126 10.97 -3.19 -11.38
C ASN A 126 9.81 -4.14 -11.03
N ALA A 127 9.71 -5.31 -11.68
CA ALA A 127 8.65 -6.27 -11.42
C ALA A 127 8.86 -6.99 -10.08
N GLN A 128 10.09 -7.42 -9.81
CA GLN A 128 10.49 -8.02 -8.52
C GLN A 128 10.31 -7.05 -7.37
N PHE A 129 10.68 -5.78 -7.56
CA PHE A 129 10.50 -4.74 -6.56
C PHE A 129 9.01 -4.45 -6.30
N ASN A 130 8.19 -4.44 -7.36
CA ASN A 130 6.74 -4.34 -7.22
C ASN A 130 6.18 -5.49 -6.38
N ALA A 131 6.55 -6.73 -6.71
CA ALA A 131 6.12 -7.91 -5.98
C ALA A 131 6.56 -7.91 -4.51
N ALA A 132 7.74 -7.36 -4.21
CA ALA A 132 8.28 -7.28 -2.85
C ALA A 132 7.65 -6.17 -1.98
N THR A 133 7.07 -5.13 -2.59
CA THR A 133 6.61 -3.93 -1.87
C THR A 133 5.11 -3.63 -1.97
N HIS A 134 4.38 -4.36 -2.81
CA HIS A 134 2.93 -4.22 -2.97
C HIS A 134 2.21 -5.43 -2.40
N PHE A 135 1.26 -5.16 -1.53
CA PHE A 135 0.51 -6.18 -0.81
C PHE A 135 -0.97 -6.06 -1.12
N LYS A 136 -1.55 -7.11 -1.69
CA LYS A 136 -2.98 -7.15 -2.02
C LYS A 136 -3.79 -7.20 -0.73
N ILE A 137 -4.72 -6.26 -0.56
CA ILE A 137 -5.56 -6.23 0.64
C ILE A 137 -6.62 -7.32 0.53
N LEU A 138 -6.71 -8.20 1.53
CA LEU A 138 -7.74 -9.24 1.61
C LEU A 138 -9.16 -8.66 1.60
N LYS A 139 -10.12 -9.38 1.01
CA LYS A 139 -11.55 -9.04 1.17
C LYS A 139 -12.00 -9.39 2.59
N ARG A 140 -13.05 -8.74 3.09
CA ARG A 140 -13.56 -8.97 4.47
C ARG A 140 -13.93 -10.44 4.73
N LYS A 141 -14.35 -11.18 3.69
CA LYS A 141 -14.66 -12.61 3.78
C LYS A 141 -13.44 -13.54 3.79
N GLU A 142 -12.25 -13.01 3.48
CA GLU A 142 -10.97 -13.74 3.47
C GLU A 142 -10.09 -13.36 4.67
N MET A 143 -10.61 -12.55 5.61
CA MET A 143 -9.91 -12.00 6.77
C MET A 143 -10.34 -12.72 8.04
#